data_AF-A0ABC8T278-F1
#
_entry.id   AF-A0ABC8T278-F1
#
_cell.length_a   1.000
_cell.length_b   1.000
_cell.length_c   1.000
_cell.angle_alpha   90.00
_cell.angle_beta   90.00
_cell.angle_gamma   90.00
#
_symmetry.space_group_name_H-M   'P 1'
#
loop_
_entity.id
_entity.type
_entity.pdbx_description
1 polymer ?
#
loop_
_entity_poly.entity_id
_entity_poly.type
_entity_poly.pdbx_seq_one_letter_code
_entity_poly.pdbx_strand_id
1 'polypeptide(L)'
;MHQRKAEMARHSDAFIALPGGYGTLEELLEVITWAQLGIHDKPVGLLNVDGYYNSLLSFIDKAVEEGFISPSARHIIVSAPTAKELVKKLEEYVPRHEGVAPKLSWDIEQLGYPQQYDISR
;
A
#
# COMPACT_ATOMS: atom_id res chain seq x y z
N MET A 1 8.92 13.86 -5.99
CA MET A 1 8.51 12.66 -5.23
C MET A 1 7.13 12.16 -5.65
N HIS A 2 6.09 13.00 -5.64
CA HIS A 2 4.71 12.56 -5.91
C HIS A 2 4.46 11.96 -7.31
N GLN A 3 5.01 12.57 -8.37
CA GLN A 3 4.82 12.06 -9.74
C GLN A 3 5.44 10.66 -9.94
N ARG A 4 6.64 10.43 -9.38
CA ARG A 4 7.33 9.13 -9.38
C ARG A 4 6.49 8.05 -8.68
N LYS A 5 5.95 8.36 -7.50
CA LYS A 5 5.14 7.42 -6.71
C LYS A 5 3.82 7.08 -7.42
N ALA A 6 3.16 8.08 -8.02
CA ALA A 6 1.93 7.87 -8.79
C ALA A 6 2.14 7.03 -10.07
N GLU A 7 3.26 7.22 -10.79
CA GLU A 7 3.60 6.37 -11.94
C GLU A 7 3.96 4.96 -11.53
N MET A 8 4.79 4.77 -10.49
CA MET A 8 5.06 3.44 -9.95
C MET A 8 3.78 2.73 -9.53
N ALA A 9 2.86 3.45 -8.89
CA ALA A 9 1.57 2.90 -8.52
C ALA A 9 0.69 2.56 -9.72
N ARG A 10 0.71 3.34 -10.81
CA ARG A 10 -0.06 3.04 -12.04
C ARG A 10 0.43 1.76 -12.74
N HIS A 11 1.74 1.55 -12.80
CA HIS A 11 2.34 0.42 -13.53
C HIS A 11 2.56 -0.86 -12.72
N SER A 12 2.28 -0.86 -11.42
CA SER A 12 2.47 -2.03 -10.56
C SER A 12 1.17 -2.79 -10.35
N ASP A 13 1.20 -4.12 -10.24
CA ASP A 13 0.04 -4.92 -9.83
C ASP A 13 0.05 -5.23 -8.33
N ALA A 14 1.20 -5.06 -7.68
CA ALA A 14 1.40 -5.24 -6.24
C ALA A 14 2.56 -4.37 -5.75
N PHE A 15 2.62 -4.11 -4.44
CA PHE A 15 3.76 -3.47 -3.78
C PHE A 15 4.43 -4.47 -2.84
N ILE A 16 5.76 -4.47 -2.77
CA ILE A 16 6.51 -5.30 -1.83
C ILE A 16 7.55 -4.45 -1.11
N ALA A 17 7.55 -4.47 0.22
CA ALA A 17 8.61 -3.90 1.04
C ALA A 17 9.57 -5.02 1.50
N LEU A 18 10.86 -4.79 1.24
CA LEU A 18 11.97 -5.55 1.81
C LEU A 18 12.47 -4.84 3.08
N PRO A 19 13.18 -5.54 4.00
CA PRO A 19 13.76 -4.92 5.19
C PRO A 19 14.51 -3.62 4.87
N GLY A 20 14.16 -2.55 5.58
CA GLY A 20 14.62 -1.20 5.29
C GLY A 20 14.25 -0.21 6.39
N GLY A 21 14.88 0.96 6.37
CA GLY A 21 14.70 1.99 7.40
C GLY A 21 13.50 2.90 7.16
N TYR A 22 13.59 4.12 7.67
CA TYR A 22 12.48 5.10 7.65
C TYR A 22 11.93 5.39 6.25
N GLY A 23 12.79 5.47 5.22
CA GLY A 23 12.33 5.70 3.85
C GLY A 23 11.39 4.59 3.34
N THR A 24 11.76 3.33 3.58
CA THR A 24 10.91 2.18 3.24
C THR A 24 9.60 2.18 4.02
N LEU A 25 9.64 2.53 5.31
CA LEU A 25 8.44 2.60 6.15
C LEU A 25 7.50 3.73 5.71
N GLU A 26 8.04 4.89 5.33
CA GLU A 26 7.26 6.00 4.78
C GLU A 26 6.54 5.60 3.50
N GLU A 27 7.26 5.02 2.53
CA GLU A 27 6.67 4.55 1.27
C GLU A 27 5.63 3.44 1.50
N LEU A 28 5.91 2.51 2.43
CA LEU A 28 4.98 1.43 2.80
C LEU A 28 3.67 1.96 3.39
N LEU A 29 3.74 2.88 4.35
CA LEU A 29 2.54 3.42 5.01
C LEU A 29 1.71 4.28 4.05
N GLU A 30 2.34 4.97 3.11
CA GLU A 30 1.63 5.73 2.08
C GLU A 30 0.79 4.82 1.19
N VAL A 31 1.34 3.71 0.67
CA VAL A 31 0.57 2.78 -0.18
C VAL A 31 -0.52 2.02 0.59
N ILE A 32 -0.29 1.71 1.88
CA ILE A 32 -1.34 1.14 2.74
C ILE A 32 -2.48 2.14 2.92
N THR A 33 -2.15 3.42 3.13
CA THR A 33 -3.16 4.47 3.29
C THR A 33 -3.97 4.67 2.02
N TRP A 34 -3.34 4.63 0.84
CA TRP A 34 -4.04 4.70 -0.44
C TRP A 34 -5.00 3.54 -0.67
N ALA A 35 -4.60 2.31 -0.31
CA ALA A 35 -5.50 1.17 -0.31
C ALA A 35 -6.68 1.40 0.64
N GLN A 36 -6.43 1.82 1.89
CA GLN A 36 -7.48 2.08 2.86
C GLN A 36 -8.49 3.15 2.39
N LEU A 37 -8.01 4.17 1.66
CA LEU A 37 -8.86 5.21 1.07
C LEU A 37 -9.63 4.75 -0.19
N GLY A 38 -9.36 3.54 -0.69
CA GLY A 38 -9.97 3.00 -1.91
C GLY A 38 -9.39 3.57 -3.20
N ILE A 39 -8.18 4.15 -3.16
CA ILE A 39 -7.50 4.67 -4.35
C ILE A 39 -6.98 3.53 -5.22
N HIS A 40 -6.63 2.39 -4.63
CA HIS A 40 -6.31 1.17 -5.35
C HIS A 40 -6.64 -0.08 -4.54
N ASP A 41 -6.82 -1.18 -5.24
CA ASP A 41 -7.10 -2.50 -4.66
C ASP A 41 -5.88 -3.44 -4.66
N LYS A 42 -4.70 -2.91 -5.01
CA LYS A 42 -3.45 -3.67 -5.18
C LYS A 42 -2.93 -4.19 -3.83
N PRO A 43 -2.49 -5.46 -3.75
CA PRO A 43 -1.97 -6.01 -2.50
C PRO A 43 -0.63 -5.38 -2.10
N VAL A 44 -0.43 -5.26 -0.79
CA VAL A 44 0.82 -4.75 -0.19
C VAL A 44 1.50 -5.88 0.60
N GLY A 45 2.67 -6.30 0.11
CA GLY A 45 3.47 -7.39 0.63
C GLY A 45 4.62 -6.94 1.53
N LEU A 46 4.85 -7.65 2.64
CA LEU A 46 6.03 -7.55 3.48
C LEU A 46 6.85 -8.83 3.39
N LEU A 47 8.08 -8.73 2.87
CA LEU A 47 9.03 -9.83 2.92
C LEU A 47 9.68 -9.87 4.31
N ASN A 48 9.13 -10.71 5.19
CA ASN A 48 9.48 -10.76 6.61
C ASN A 48 10.69 -11.67 6.89
N VAL A 49 11.85 -11.30 6.33
CA VAL A 49 13.12 -12.02 6.53
C VAL A 49 13.50 -12.01 8.00
N ASP A 50 13.79 -13.18 8.58
CA ASP A 50 14.20 -13.36 9.98
C ASP A 50 13.30 -12.65 11.02
N GLY A 51 12.03 -12.42 10.68
CA GLY A 51 11.08 -11.74 11.57
C GLY A 51 11.28 -10.23 11.67
N TYR A 52 11.98 -9.60 10.72
CA TYR A 52 12.26 -8.15 10.70
C TYR A 52 11.01 -7.27 10.97
N TYR A 53 9.87 -7.63 10.40
CA TYR A 53 8.61 -6.89 10.51
C TYR A 53 7.71 -7.36 11.66
N ASN A 54 8.13 -8.30 12.51
CA ASN A 54 7.29 -8.83 13.60
C ASN A 54 6.75 -7.72 14.51
N SER A 55 7.62 -6.82 14.97
CA SER A 55 7.20 -5.71 15.84
C SER A 55 6.25 -4.74 15.14
N LEU A 56 6.44 -4.50 13.84
CA LEU A 56 5.54 -3.66 13.05
C LEU A 56 4.16 -4.31 12.91
N LEU A 57 4.12 -5.61 12.58
CA LEU A 57 2.87 -6.36 12.47
C LEU A 57 2.12 -6.38 13.81
N SER A 58 2.81 -6.63 14.92
CA SER A 58 2.22 -6.56 16.26
C SER A 58 1.70 -5.17 16.61
N PHE A 59 2.40 -4.10 16.22
CA PHE A 59 1.93 -2.73 16.41
C PHE A 59 0.63 -2.47 15.62
N ILE A 60 0.55 -2.94 14.38
CA ILE A 60 -0.64 -2.81 13.54
C ILE A 60 -1.80 -3.62 14.13
N ASP A 61 -1.54 -4.85 14.61
CA ASP A 61 -2.54 -5.67 15.31
C ASP A 61 -3.09 -4.93 16.53
N LYS A 62 -2.21 -4.27 17.31
CA LYS A 62 -2.64 -3.45 18.44
C LYS A 62 -3.49 -2.26 18.01
N ALA A 63 -3.13 -1.58 16.92
CA ALA A 63 -3.95 -0.49 16.38
C ALA A 63 -5.34 -0.96 15.92
N VAL A 64 -5.48 -2.22 15.49
CA VAL A 64 -6.78 -2.83 15.21
C VAL A 64 -7.57 -3.09 16.49
N GLU A 65 -6.94 -3.65 17.52
CA GLU A 65 -7.57 -3.89 18.83
C GLU A 65 -8.10 -2.59 19.46
N GLU A 66 -7.34 -1.51 19.37
CA GLU A 66 -7.71 -0.19 19.89
C GLU A 66 -8.68 0.59 18.98
N GLY A 67 -9.06 0.03 17.82
CA GLY A 67 -10.05 0.60 16.92
C GLY A 67 -9.54 1.74 16.02
N PHE A 68 -8.24 1.97 15.95
CA PHE A 68 -7.64 2.94 15.02
C PHE A 68 -7.57 2.42 13.58
N ILE A 69 -7.49 1.10 13.40
CA ILE A 69 -7.50 0.42 12.11
C ILE A 69 -8.69 -0.55 12.08
N SER A 70 -9.48 -0.53 11.01
CA SER A 70 -10.57 -1.51 10.89
C SER A 70 -10.02 -2.93 10.68
N PRO A 71 -10.70 -3.98 11.16
CA PRO A 71 -10.30 -5.36 10.89
C PRO A 71 -10.18 -5.67 9.39
N SER A 72 -10.99 -5.00 8.55
CA SER A 72 -10.95 -5.15 7.10
C SER A 72 -9.70 -4.51 6.49
N ALA A 73 -9.29 -3.32 6.96
CA ALA A 73 -8.06 -2.65 6.52
C ALA A 73 -6.80 -3.42 6.95
N ARG A 74 -6.83 -4.18 8.05
CA ARG A 74 -5.71 -5.03 8.46
C ARG A 74 -5.31 -6.06 7.40
N HIS A 75 -6.27 -6.49 6.58
CA HIS A 75 -6.04 -7.45 5.50
C HIS A 75 -5.37 -6.83 4.26
N ILE A 76 -5.14 -5.51 4.21
CA ILE A 76 -4.35 -4.89 3.14
C ILE A 76 -2.92 -5.44 3.11
N ILE A 77 -2.37 -5.75 4.29
CA ILE A 77 -0.98 -6.20 4.45
C ILE A 77 -0.91 -7.73 4.41
N VAL A 78 -0.14 -8.23 3.46
CA VAL A 78 0.23 -9.64 3.33
C VAL A 78 1.69 -9.81 3.73
N SER A 79 2.03 -10.79 4.57
CA SER A 79 3.42 -11.07 4.91
C SER A 79 3.79 -12.54 4.71
N ALA A 80 5.07 -12.76 4.38
CA ALA A 80 5.67 -14.08 4.33
C ALA A 80 7.19 -14.01 4.54
N PRO A 81 7.82 -15.07 5.08
CA PRO A 81 9.27 -15.11 5.30
C PRO A 81 10.09 -15.30 4.02
N THR A 82 9.47 -15.78 2.92
CA THR A 82 10.18 -16.04 1.66
C THR A 82 9.49 -15.36 0.48
N ALA A 83 10.27 -14.99 -0.54
CA ALA A 83 9.75 -14.33 -1.74
C ALA A 83 8.73 -15.21 -2.48
N LYS A 84 9.00 -16.52 -2.57
CA LYS A 84 8.11 -17.49 -3.23
C LYS A 84 6.75 -17.57 -2.55
N GLU A 85 6.74 -17.64 -1.22
CA GLU A 85 5.49 -17.68 -0.45
C GLU A 85 4.76 -16.34 -0.55
N LEU A 86 5.49 -15.22 -0.49
CA LEU A 86 4.89 -13.90 -0.59
C LEU A 86 4.17 -13.72 -1.92
N VAL A 87 4.85 -13.97 -3.04
CA VAL A 87 4.28 -13.83 -4.39
C VAL A 87 3.02 -14.68 -4.53
N LYS A 88 3.05 -15.94 -4.08
CA LYS A 88 1.87 -16.81 -4.10
C LYS A 88 0.69 -16.20 -3.34
N LYS A 89 0.93 -15.67 -2.13
CA LYS A 89 -0.14 -15.01 -1.34
C LYS A 89 -0.66 -13.74 -2.00
N LEU A 90 0.19 -12.99 -2.71
CA LEU A 90 -0.21 -11.78 -3.43
C LEU A 90 -1.07 -12.13 -4.66
N GLU A 91 -0.78 -13.22 -5.37
CA GLU A 91 -1.60 -13.72 -6.49
C GLU A 91 -2.99 -14.19 -6.03
N GLU A 92 -3.08 -14.76 -4.83
CA GLU A 92 -4.33 -15.22 -4.21
C GLU A 92 -5.11 -14.08 -3.49
N TYR A 93 -4.57 -12.86 -3.50
CA TYR A 93 -5.16 -11.73 -2.79
C TYR A 93 -6.50 -11.31 -3.39
N VAL A 94 -7.49 -11.14 -2.51
CA VAL A 94 -8.77 -10.51 -2.84
C VAL A 94 -8.98 -9.34 -1.89
N PRO A 95 -9.23 -8.11 -2.39
CA PRO A 95 -9.50 -6.95 -1.55
C PRO A 95 -10.69 -7.21 -0.63
N ARG A 96 -10.48 -7.10 0.69
CA ARG A 96 -11.53 -7.27 1.71
C ARG A 96 -11.85 -5.98 2.47
N HIS A 97 -11.15 -4.90 2.16
CA HIS A 97 -11.34 -3.62 2.83
C HIS A 97 -12.51 -2.87 2.19
N GLU A 98 -13.45 -2.42 3.01
CA GLU A 98 -14.44 -1.44 2.57
C GLU A 98 -13.74 -0.09 2.51
N GLY A 99 -13.67 0.51 1.31
CA GLY A 99 -13.11 1.85 1.15
C GLY A 99 -13.82 2.82 2.09
N VAL A 100 -13.04 3.57 2.87
CA VAL A 100 -13.59 4.51 3.86
C VAL A 100 -14.25 5.72 3.17
N ALA A 101 -13.93 5.95 1.89
CA ALA A 101 -14.51 7.00 1.05
C ALA A 101 -15.53 6.43 0.04
N PRO A 102 -16.62 7.16 -0.28
CA PRO A 102 -17.51 6.80 -1.38
C PRO A 102 -16.70 6.71 -2.69
N LYS A 103 -17.01 5.75 -3.57
CA LYS A 103 -16.42 5.58 -4.93
C LYS A 103 -16.60 6.79 -5.88
N LEU A 104 -17.07 7.93 -5.37
CA LEU A 104 -17.22 9.17 -6.13
C LEU A 104 -15.86 9.84 -6.30
N SER A 105 -15.29 9.58 -7.48
CA SER A 105 -14.33 10.40 -8.22
C SER A 105 -13.07 10.83 -7.46
N TRP A 106 -12.05 9.98 -7.50
CA TRP A 106 -10.66 10.43 -7.47
C TRP A 106 -10.04 10.16 -8.84
N ASP A 107 -10.51 10.88 -9.86
CA ASP A 107 -9.73 11.00 -11.09
C ASP A 107 -8.33 11.45 -10.66
N ILE A 108 -7.32 10.65 -10.94
CA ILE A 108 -5.92 10.89 -10.53
C ILE A 108 -5.45 12.27 -11.04
N GLU A 109 -6.12 12.82 -12.05
CA GLU A 109 -5.96 14.19 -12.58
C GLU A 109 -6.33 15.31 -11.59
N GLN A 110 -7.24 15.08 -10.64
CA GLN A 110 -7.72 16.10 -9.70
C GLN A 110 -6.83 16.28 -8.47
N LEU A 111 -5.76 15.47 -8.31
CA LEU A 111 -4.80 15.59 -7.20
C LEU A 111 -3.79 16.76 -7.37
N GLY A 112 -4.10 17.77 -8.18
CA GLY A 112 -3.35 19.04 -8.21
C GLY A 112 -1.93 18.93 -8.75
N TYR A 113 -1.65 18.00 -9.66
CA TYR A 113 -0.39 17.97 -10.39
C TYR A 113 -0.47 18.92 -11.59
N PRO A 114 0.36 19.99 -11.65
CA PRO A 114 0.33 20.90 -12.79
C PRO A 114 0.72 20.14 -14.06
N GLN A 115 -0.19 20.13 -15.02
CA GLN A 115 0.02 19.60 -16.36
C GLN A 115 1.21 20.32 -16.98
N GLN A 116 2.26 19.56 -17.30
CA GLN A 116 3.46 20.07 -17.96
C GLN A 116 3.03 20.79 -19.24
N TYR A 117 3.27 22.10 -19.31
CA TYR A 117 3.11 22.86 -20.56
C TYR A 117 4.10 22.32 -21.58
N ASP A 118 3.57 21.90 -22.72
CA ASP A 118 4.30 21.58 -23.95
C ASP A 118 5.08 22.82 -24.41
N ILE A 119 6.41 22.77 -24.32
CA ILE A 119 7.29 23.77 -24.94
C ILE A 119 7.71 23.22 -26.29
N SER A 120 6.76 23.24 -27.22
CA SER A 120 7.02 23.19 -28.65
C SER A 120 6.94 24.60 -29.23
N ARG A 121 8.05 25.36 -29.14
CA ARG A 121 8.47 26.40 -30.11
C ARG A 121 9.86 26.93 -29.80
#